data_AF-A0A7K0QAK7-F1
#
_entry.id   AF-A0A7K0QAK7-F1
#
_cell.length_a   1.000
_cell.length_b   1.000
_cell.length_c   1.000
_cell.angle_alpha   90.00
_cell.angle_beta   90.00
_cell.angle_gamma   90.00
#
_symmetry.space_group_name_H-M   'P 1'
#
loop_
_entity.id
_entity.type
_entity.pdbx_description
1 polymer ?
#
loop_
_entity_poly.entity_id
_entity_poly.type
_entity_poly.pdbx_seq_one_letter_code
_entity_poly.pdbx_strand_id
1 'polypeptide(L)' 'ELQGKLKFACLFISHDLAVVDILSHRIAVMQNGLLVEEGDRDSILQNPKNDYTRRLISAVPVPDPAEQRIRREARLALKN' A
#
# COMPACT_ATOMS: atom_id res chain seq x y z
N GLU A 1 15.42 -7.59 11.28
CA GLU A 1 16.13 -8.14 12.47
C GLU A 1 16.39 -7.14 13.59
N LEU A 2 16.87 -5.91 13.31
CA LEU A 2 17.29 -4.97 14.35
C LEU A 2 16.15 -4.52 15.28
N GLN A 3 14.96 -4.25 14.73
CA GLN A 3 13.78 -3.85 15.51
C GLN A 3 13.35 -4.91 16.52
N GLY A 4 13.33 -6.19 16.10
CA GLY A 4 12.98 -7.30 16.99
C GLY A 4 14.02 -7.53 18.10
N LYS A 5 15.31 -7.31 17.81
CA LYS A 5 16.40 -7.44 18.77
C LYS A 5 16.43 -6.32 19.81
N LEU A 6 16.16 -5.07 19.39
CA LEU A 6 16.27 -3.88 20.23
C LEU A 6 14.92 -3.38 20.81
N LYS A 7 13.80 -4.03 20.46
CA LYS A 7 12.43 -3.73 20.94
C LYS A 7 12.07 -2.24 20.93
N PHE A 8 12.37 -1.55 19.82
CA PHE A 8 12.02 -0.13 19.67
C PHE A 8 10.91 0.08 18.63
N ALA A 9 10.17 1.17 18.78
CA ALA A 9 9.17 1.60 17.81
C ALA A 9 9.84 2.32 16.63
N CYS A 10 9.37 2.07 15.42
CA CYS A 10 9.79 2.77 14.20
C CYS A 10 8.58 3.36 13.51
N LEU A 11 8.72 4.58 13.01
CA LEU A 11 7.76 5.20 12.11
C LEU A 11 8.43 5.40 10.75
N PHE A 12 7.85 4.79 9.72
CA PHE A 12 8.31 4.94 8.33
C PHE A 12 7.31 5.79 7.57
N ILE A 13 7.81 6.80 6.84
CA ILE A 13 7.01 7.64 5.93
C ILE A 13 7.53 7.40 4.52
N SER A 14 6.67 6.89 3.65
CA SER A 14 7.01 6.58 2.25
C SER A 14 5.80 6.83 1.36
N HIS A 15 6.08 7.12 0.08
CA HIS A 15 5.08 7.15 -0.99
C HIS A 15 5.03 5.81 -1.76
N ASP A 16 6.00 4.92 -1.52
CA ASP A 16 6.08 3.60 -2.14
C ASP A 16 5.44 2.56 -1.23
N LEU A 17 4.27 2.06 -1.65
CA LEU A 17 3.51 1.05 -0.93
C LEU A 17 4.20 -0.33 -0.90
N ALA A 18 5.07 -0.65 -1.87
CA ALA A 18 5.82 -1.92 -1.85
C ALA A 18 6.83 -1.95 -0.70
N VAL A 19 7.47 -0.81 -0.42
CA VAL A 19 8.37 -0.68 0.74
C VAL A 19 7.58 -0.74 2.05
N VAL A 20 6.42 -0.09 2.10
CA VAL A 20 5.55 -0.09 3.29
C VAL A 20 5.05 -1.50 3.60
N ASP A 21 4.68 -2.29 2.60
CA ASP A 21 4.24 -3.68 2.76
C ASP A 21 5.31 -4.57 3.42
N ILE A 22 6.58 -4.36 3.07
CA ILE A 22 7.69 -5.18 3.61
C ILE A 22 8.06 -4.78 5.04
N LEU A 23 7.95 -3.49 5.39
CA LEU A 23 8.55 -2.95 6.62
C LEU A 23 7.54 -2.70 7.74
N SER A 24 6.26 -2.49 7.42
CA SER A 24 5.29 -1.95 8.38
C SER A 24 4.25 -2.98 8.80
N HIS A 25 4.00 -3.07 10.11
CA HIS A 25 2.93 -3.90 10.67
C HIS A 25 1.57 -3.19 10.62
N ARG A 26 1.57 -1.87 10.85
CA ARG A 26 0.41 -0.98 10.80
C ARG A 26 0.65 0.12 9.77
N ILE A 27 -0.39 0.53 9.07
CA ILE A 27 -0.33 1.54 8.02
C ILE A 27 -1.34 2.63 8.32
N ALA A 28 -0.88 3.87 8.19
CA ALA A 28 -1.69 5.08 8.23
C ALA A 28 -1.60 5.76 6.86
N VAL A 29 -2.74 6.04 6.23
CA VAL A 29 -2.83 6.71 4.94
C VAL A 29 -3.28 8.14 5.17
N MET A 30 -2.53 9.08 4.59
CA MET A 30 -2.83 10.51 4.68
C MET A 30 -3.14 11.10 3.30
N GLN A 31 -4.09 12.01 3.25
CA GLN A 31 -4.42 12.82 2.07
C GLN A 31 -4.62 14.27 2.49
N ASN A 32 -3.94 15.21 1.81
CA ASN A 32 -4.09 16.66 2.08
C ASN A 32 -3.93 17.04 3.57
N GLY A 33 -3.00 16.38 4.27
CA GLY A 33 -2.74 16.63 5.69
C GLY A 33 -3.72 15.96 6.66
N LEU A 34 -4.68 15.17 6.17
CA LEU A 34 -5.65 14.45 7.00
C LEU A 34 -5.32 12.96 7.01
N LEU A 35 -5.47 12.32 8.18
CA LEU A 35 -5.46 10.86 8.31
C LEU A 35 -6.80 10.32 7.75
N VAL A 36 -6.74 9.62 6.64
CA VAL A 36 -7.95 9.16 5.92
C VAL A 36 -8.25 7.67 6.11
N GLU A 37 -7.25 6.89 6.53
CA GLU A 37 -7.41 5.48 6.86
C GLU A 37 -6.26 4.99 7.75
N GLU A 38 -6.53 4.10 8.70
CA GLU A 38 -5.51 3.47 9.55
C GLU A 38 -5.94 2.04 9.86
N GLY A 39 -4.98 1.11 9.85
CA GLY A 39 -5.24 -0.29 10.16
C GLY A 39 -4.01 -1.16 10.07
N ASP A 40 -4.19 -2.46 10.30
CA ASP A 40 -3.16 -3.45 10.04
C ASP A 40 -2.84 -3.51 8.54
N ARG A 41 -1.61 -3.90 8.21
CA ARG A 41 -1.11 -3.98 6.84
C ARG A 41 -2.11 -4.63 5.87
N ASP A 42 -2.64 -5.81 6.20
CA ASP A 42 -3.56 -6.54 5.33
C ASP A 42 -4.92 -5.82 5.18
N SER A 43 -5.40 -5.15 6.23
CA SER A 43 -6.66 -4.40 6.16
C SER A 43 -6.56 -3.23 5.19
N ILE A 44 -5.42 -2.54 5.17
CA ILE A 44 -5.18 -1.40 4.28
C ILE A 44 -4.86 -1.87 2.88
N LEU A 45 -3.95 -2.83 2.71
CA LEU A 45 -3.45 -3.23 1.39
C LEU A 45 -4.40 -4.18 0.62
N GLN A 46 -5.10 -5.07 1.32
CA GLN A 46 -5.96 -6.09 0.69
C GLN A 46 -7.44 -5.70 0.72
N ASN A 47 -7.90 -4.98 1.75
CA ASN A 47 -9.31 -4.61 1.92
C ASN A 47 -9.53 -3.12 2.22
N PRO A 48 -8.95 -2.20 1.43
CA PRO A 48 -9.04 -0.77 1.66
C PRO A 48 -10.50 -0.28 1.66
N LYS A 49 -10.87 0.50 2.67
CA LYS A 49 -12.21 1.08 2.85
C LYS A 49 -12.33 2.48 2.29
N ASN A 50 -11.25 3.26 2.24
CA ASN A 50 -11.28 4.58 1.65
C ASN A 50 -11.08 4.53 0.12
N ASP A 51 -11.82 5.37 -0.62
CA ASP A 51 -11.66 5.48 -2.08
C ASP A 51 -10.28 5.94 -2.51
N TYR A 52 -9.67 6.84 -1.74
CA TYR A 52 -8.32 7.32 -2.01
C TYR A 52 -7.30 6.18 -1.85
N THR A 53 -7.40 5.41 -0.77
CA THR A 53 -6.53 4.24 -0.53
C THR A 53 -6.71 3.19 -1.62
N ARG A 54 -7.95 2.91 -2.05
CA ARG A 54 -8.23 2.03 -3.21
C ARG A 54 -7.49 2.50 -4.46
N ARG A 55 -7.54 3.80 -4.77
CA ARG A 55 -6.85 4.38 -5.93
C ARG A 55 -5.33 4.25 -5.80
N LEU A 56 -4.77 4.55 -4.63
CA LEU A 56 -3.33 4.39 -4.36
C LEU A 56 -2.88 2.95 -4.58
N ILE A 57 -3.55 1.97 -3.99
CA ILE A 57 -3.18 0.54 -4.12
C ILE A 57 -3.33 0.04 -5.56
N SER A 58 -4.35 0.53 -6.28
CA SER A 58 -4.51 0.20 -7.69
C SER A 58 -3.30 0.65 -8.51
N ALA A 59 -2.64 1.76 -8.13
CA ALA A 59 -1.47 2.32 -8.80
C ALA A 59 -0.22 1.44 -8.64
N VAL A 60 -0.14 0.66 -7.57
CA VAL A 60 1.05 -0.10 -7.21
C VAL A 60 1.26 -1.28 -8.17
N PRO A 61 2.48 -1.47 -8.68
CA PRO A 61 2.84 -2.68 -9.40
C PRO A 61 2.76 -3.89 -8.47
N VAL A 62 2.01 -4.92 -8.89
CA VAL A 62 1.97 -6.19 -8.16
C VAL A 62 3.28 -6.97 -8.39
N PRO A 63 3.77 -7.72 -7.38
CA PRO A 63 5.01 -8.49 -7.49
C PRO A 63 4.94 -9.62 -8.53
N ASP A 64 3.76 -10.21 -8.72
CA ASP A 64 3.56 -11.28 -9.71
C ASP A 64 3.55 -10.69 -11.14
N PRO A 65 4.51 -11.08 -12.00
CA PRO A 65 4.57 -10.60 -13.39
C PRO A 65 3.32 -10.92 -14.22
N ALA A 66 2.67 -12.07 -13.97
CA ALA A 66 1.47 -12.49 -14.68
C ALA A 66 0.27 -11.62 -14.30
N GLU A 67 0.09 -11.38 -13.01
CA GLU A 67 -0.97 -10.50 -12.50
C GLU A 67 -0.72 -9.03 -12.88
N GLN A 68 0.55 -8.63 -12.96
CA GLN A 68 0.94 -7.29 -13.43
C GLN A 68 0.55 -7.07 -14.89
N ARG A 69 0.70 -8.10 -15.74
CA ARG A 69 0.30 -8.04 -17.15
C ARG A 69 -1.22 -7.85 -17.29
N ILE A 70 -2.02 -8.62 -16.56
CA ILE A 70 -3.49 -8.52 -16.57
C ILE A 70 -3.95 -7.11 -16.16
N ARG A 71 -3.38 -6.54 -15.08
CA ARG A 71 -3.70 -5.18 -14.65
C ARG A 71 -3.33 -4.11 -15.68
N ARG A 72 -2.21 -4.27 -16.40
CA ARG A 72 -1.80 -3.36 -17.47
C ARG A 72 -2.77 -3.41 -18.66
N GLU A 73 -3.18 -4.60 -19.07
CA GLU A 73 -4.16 -4.80 -20.15
C GLU A 73 -5.52 -4.18 -19.79
N ALA A 74 -6.01 -4.40 -18.56
CA ALA A 74 -7.25 -3.77 -18.08
C ALA A 74 -7.17 -2.23 -18.05
N ARG A 75 -6.02 -1.66 -17.66
CA ARG A 75 -5.79 -0.20 -17.70
C ARG A 75 -5.82 0.39 -19.11
N LEU A 76 -5.29 -0.34 -20.09
CA LEU A 76 -5.31 0.08 -21.49
C LEU A 76 -6.73 0.03 -22.06
N ALA A 77 -7.51 -0.98 -21.69
CA ALA A 77 -8.91 -1.10 -22.10
C ALA A 77 -9.80 0.02 -21.55
N LEU A 78 -9.53 0.53 -20.35
CA LEU A 78 -10.25 1.67 -19.73
C LEU A 78 -9.91 3.05 -20.34
N LYS A 79 -8.88 3.12 -21.21
CA LYS A 79 -8.43 4.37 -21.86
C LYS A 79 -8.95 4.54 -23.30
N ASN A 80 -9.62 3.53 -23.85
CA ASN A 80 -10.29 3.57 -25.16
C ASN A 80 -11.80 3.71 -24.97
#